data_AF-A0AA45KH92-F1
#
_entry.id   AF-A0AA45KH92-F1
#
_cell.length_a   1.000
_cell.length_b   1.000
_cell.length_c   1.000
_cell.angle_alpha   90.00
_cell.angle_beta   90.00
_cell.angle_gamma   90.00
#
_symmetry.space_group_name_H-M   'P 1'
#
loop_
_entity.id
_entity.type
_entity.pdbx_description
1 polymer ?
#
loop_
_entity_poly.entity_id
_entity_poly.type
_entity_poly.pdbx_seq_one_letter_code
_entity_poly.pdbx_strand_id
1 'polypeptide(L)'
;MADKYEVFEQLGDLEKTLTMTLAQVAHIRQVLETSITENATLRMELEKLRERLAEFEKKEVKKETPKDQPNPNLIQIFNEGFHVCHLHYAERLAEGESCLDCLELLYR
;
A
#
# COMPACT_ATOMS: atom_id res chain seq x y z
N MET A 1 -67.99 -13.09 16.71
CA MET A 1 -67.00 -12.91 17.80
C MET A 1 -65.63 -13.45 17.42
N ALA A 2 -65.53 -14.62 16.76
CA ALA A 2 -64.26 -15.15 16.23
C ALA A 2 -63.52 -14.19 15.27
N ASP A 3 -64.25 -13.54 14.36
CA ASP A 3 -63.71 -12.61 13.35
C ASP A 3 -62.97 -11.39 13.97
N LYS A 4 -63.48 -10.85 15.09
CA LYS A 4 -62.80 -9.76 15.81
C LYS A 4 -61.52 -10.21 16.52
N TYR A 5 -61.46 -11.47 16.96
CA TYR A 5 -60.27 -12.04 17.59
C TYR A 5 -59.18 -12.29 16.55
N GLU A 6 -59.55 -12.79 15.37
CA GLU A 6 -58.63 -13.02 14.25
C GLU A 6 -57.99 -11.71 13.76
N VAL A 7 -58.79 -10.65 13.60
CA VAL A 7 -58.27 -9.31 13.26
C VAL A 7 -57.35 -8.76 14.36
N PHE A 8 -57.64 -9.05 15.64
CA PHE A 8 -56.79 -8.63 16.76
C PHE A 8 -55.44 -9.36 16.77
N GLU A 9 -55.42 -10.67 16.47
CA GLU A 9 -54.16 -11.42 16.32
C GLU A 9 -53.34 -10.91 15.13
N GLN A 10 -53.97 -10.69 13.98
CA GLN A 10 -53.29 -10.13 12.80
C GLN A 10 -52.68 -8.75 13.08
N LEU A 11 -53.38 -7.90 13.85
CA LEU A 11 -52.85 -6.61 14.28
C LEU A 11 -51.63 -6.76 15.20
N GLY A 12 -51.68 -7.71 16.13
CA GLY A 12 -50.55 -8.01 17.02
C GLY A 12 -49.32 -8.54 16.25
N ASP A 13 -49.53 -9.36 15.23
CA ASP A 13 -48.44 -9.86 14.39
C ASP A 13 -47.86 -8.78 13.47
N LEU A 14 -48.71 -7.86 12.98
CA LEU A 14 -48.25 -6.68 12.27
C LEU A 14 -47.40 -5.77 13.18
N GLU A 15 -47.83 -5.56 14.44
CA GLU A 15 -47.08 -4.78 15.42
C GLU A 15 -45.70 -5.41 15.71
N LYS A 16 -45.63 -6.72 15.90
CA LYS A 16 -44.35 -7.46 16.05
C LYS A 16 -43.47 -7.30 14.81
N THR A 17 -44.06 -7.40 13.62
CA THR A 17 -43.31 -7.24 12.38
C THR A 17 -42.75 -5.80 12.26
N LEU A 18 -43.57 -4.79 12.55
CA LEU A 18 -43.15 -3.39 12.52
C LEU A 18 -42.02 -3.12 13.52
N THR A 19 -42.13 -3.62 14.75
CA THR A 19 -41.07 -3.48 15.76
C THR A 19 -39.77 -4.18 15.34
N MET A 20 -39.85 -5.37 14.75
CA MET A 20 -38.68 -6.06 14.17
C MET A 20 -38.05 -5.28 13.02
N THR A 21 -38.86 -4.75 12.09
CA THR A 21 -38.34 -3.95 10.96
C THR A 21 -37.68 -2.65 11.44
N LEU A 22 -38.24 -1.97 12.44
CA LEU A 22 -37.62 -0.80 13.05
C LEU A 22 -36.27 -1.14 13.70
N ALA A 23 -36.15 -2.28 14.38
CA ALA A 23 -34.89 -2.75 14.93
C ALA A 23 -33.84 -3.03 13.83
N GLN A 24 -34.26 -3.64 12.73
CA GLN A 24 -33.39 -3.89 11.57
C GLN A 24 -32.91 -2.57 10.94
N VAL A 25 -33.80 -1.59 10.76
CA VAL A 25 -33.45 -0.26 10.23
C VAL A 25 -32.45 0.44 11.15
N ALA A 26 -32.65 0.37 12.47
CA ALA A 26 -31.72 0.93 13.45
C ALA A 26 -30.33 0.27 13.36
N HIS A 27 -30.28 -1.05 13.19
CA HIS A 27 -29.03 -1.77 13.02
C HIS A 27 -28.31 -1.39 11.72
N ILE A 28 -29.02 -1.32 10.59
CA ILE A 28 -28.46 -0.89 9.31
C ILE A 28 -27.87 0.52 9.42
N ARG A 29 -28.58 1.44 10.08
CA ARG A 29 -28.07 2.81 10.32
C ARG A 29 -26.74 2.78 11.06
N GLN A 30 -26.63 1.99 12.13
CA GLN A 30 -25.39 1.86 12.91
C GLN A 30 -24.23 1.32 12.06
N VAL A 31 -24.48 0.29 11.25
CA VAL A 31 -23.46 -0.27 10.35
C VAL A 31 -23.04 0.73 9.27
N LEU A 32 -23.97 1.53 8.77
CA LEU A 32 -23.68 2.57 7.80
C LEU A 32 -22.83 3.70 8.41
N GLU A 33 -23.17 4.13 9.63
CA GLU A 33 -22.38 5.12 10.37
C GLU A 33 -20.93 4.63 10.56
N THR A 34 -20.73 3.39 11.01
CA THR A 34 -19.38 2.82 11.16
C THR A 34 -18.65 2.77 9.82
N SER A 35 -19.31 2.31 8.76
CA SER A 35 -18.70 2.23 7.43
C SER A 35 -18.31 3.61 6.87
N ILE A 36 -19.13 4.64 7.09
CA ILE A 36 -18.81 6.02 6.69
C ILE A 36 -17.57 6.51 7.43
N THR A 37 -17.48 6.26 8.74
CA THR A 37 -16.31 6.67 9.53
C THR A 37 -15.03 5.97 9.05
N GLU A 38 -15.08 4.66 8.82
CA GLU A 38 -13.95 3.89 8.28
C GLU A 38 -13.55 4.36 6.88
N ASN A 39 -14.53 4.71 6.03
CA ASN A 39 -14.23 5.23 4.70
C ASN A 39 -13.51 6.59 4.78
N ALA A 40 -13.92 7.45 5.71
CA ALA A 40 -13.29 8.74 5.93
C ALA A 40 -11.84 8.58 6.43
N THR A 41 -11.59 7.68 7.39
CA THR A 41 -10.23 7.42 7.88
C THR A 41 -9.34 6.86 6.78
N LEU A 42 -9.82 5.89 5.99
CA LEU A 42 -9.06 5.33 4.87
C LEU A 42 -8.72 6.38 3.81
N ARG A 43 -9.64 7.30 3.50
CA ARG A 43 -9.37 8.41 2.56
C ARG A 43 -8.25 9.31 3.06
N MET A 44 -8.22 9.62 4.36
CA MET A 44 -7.17 10.43 4.97
C MET A 44 -5.81 9.71 4.92
N GLU A 45 -5.78 8.41 5.22
CA GLU A 45 -4.56 7.60 5.15
C GLU A 45 -4.02 7.52 3.72
N LEU A 46 -4.91 7.32 2.75
CA LEU A 46 -4.54 7.26 1.34
C LEU A 46 -3.90 8.57 0.88
N GLU A 47 -4.47 9.72 1.26
CA GLU A 47 -3.89 11.02 0.91
C GLU A 47 -2.50 11.20 1.53
N LYS A 48 -2.33 10.85 2.80
CA LYS A 48 -1.03 10.90 3.47
C LYS A 48 0.02 9.99 2.83
N LEU A 49 -0.39 8.82 2.35
CA LEU A 49 0.49 7.91 1.62
C LEU A 49 0.90 8.49 0.26
N ARG A 50 -0.03 9.12 -0.47
CA ARG A 50 0.27 9.82 -1.73
C ARG A 50 1.25 10.97 -1.52
N GLU A 51 1.07 11.78 -0.49
CA GLU A 51 1.99 12.86 -0.13
C GLU A 51 3.41 12.32 0.12
N ARG A 52 3.53 11.26 0.93
CA ARG A 52 4.82 10.59 1.18
C ARG A 52 5.44 10.05 -0.10
N LEU A 53 4.65 9.39 -0.95
CA LEU A 53 5.14 8.86 -2.21
C LEU A 53 5.70 9.98 -3.11
N ALA A 54 4.97 11.10 -3.20
CA ALA A 54 5.42 12.27 -3.96
C ALA A 54 6.71 12.89 -3.38
N GLU A 55 6.90 12.86 -2.06
CA GLU A 55 8.18 13.25 -1.44
C GLU A 55 9.32 12.31 -1.80
N PHE A 56 9.07 11.00 -1.84
CA PHE A 56 10.07 10.01 -2.25
C PHE A 56 10.45 10.19 -3.72
N GLU A 57 9.47 10.35 -4.62
CA GLU A 57 9.72 10.63 -6.04
C GLU A 57 10.52 11.92 -6.23
N LYS A 58 10.19 12.99 -5.49
CA LYS A 58 10.98 14.24 -5.53
C LYS A 58 12.41 14.06 -5.00
N LYS A 59 12.64 13.17 -4.04
CA LYS A 59 13.98 12.84 -3.52
C LYS A 59 14.78 11.97 -4.48
N GLU A 60 14.13 11.05 -5.18
CA GLU A 60 14.74 10.21 -6.21
C GLU A 60 15.16 11.06 -7.42
N VAL A 61 14.27 11.94 -7.92
CA VAL A 61 14.59 12.86 -9.04
C VAL A 61 15.71 13.85 -8.69
N LYS A 62 15.88 14.22 -7.41
CA LYS A 62 17.02 15.06 -6.97
C LYS A 62 18.35 14.29 -6.84
N LYS A 63 18.33 12.97 -6.77
CA LYS A 63 19.55 12.14 -6.84
C LYS A 63 19.97 11.84 -8.27
N GLU A 64 19.07 12.00 -9.24
CA GLU A 64 19.36 11.77 -10.66
C GLU A 64 19.82 13.05 -11.37
N THR A 65 21.07 13.50 -11.10
CA THR A 65 21.90 14.25 -12.07
C THR A 65 23.39 14.09 -11.71
N PRO A 66 24.33 13.87 -12.67
CA PRO A 66 24.21 13.34 -14.04
C PRO A 66 24.69 11.87 -14.12
N LYS A 67 24.09 11.12 -15.04
CA LYS A 67 24.36 9.70 -15.35
C LYS A 67 25.69 9.43 -16.06
N ASP A 68 26.60 10.41 -16.16
CA ASP A 68 27.79 10.29 -17.02
C ASP A 68 29.09 10.04 -16.22
N GLN A 69 29.04 9.89 -14.90
CA GLN A 69 30.21 9.54 -14.11
C GLN A 69 29.94 8.37 -13.14
N PRO A 70 30.74 7.29 -13.20
CA PRO A 70 30.68 6.23 -12.20
C PRO A 70 30.90 6.79 -10.80
N ASN A 71 30.16 6.22 -9.83
CA ASN A 71 30.36 6.52 -8.42
C ASN A 71 31.83 6.22 -8.05
N PRO A 72 32.60 7.22 -7.59
CA PRO A 72 34.04 7.05 -7.32
C PRO A 72 34.31 5.97 -6.26
N ASN A 73 33.35 5.71 -5.37
CA ASN A 73 33.46 4.64 -4.38
C ASN A 73 33.44 3.25 -5.04
N LEU A 74 32.60 3.05 -6.07
CA LEU A 74 32.56 1.77 -6.79
C LEU A 74 33.84 1.54 -7.60
N ILE A 75 34.42 2.59 -8.17
CA ILE A 75 35.72 2.52 -8.85
C ILE A 75 36.83 2.08 -7.88
N GLN A 76 36.83 2.65 -6.66
CA GLN A 76 37.80 2.29 -5.64
C GLN A 76 37.70 0.80 -5.25
N ILE A 77 36.48 0.32 -4.96
CA ILE A 77 36.23 -1.08 -4.60
C ILE A 77 36.66 -2.04 -5.73
N PHE A 78 36.41 -1.67 -6.98
CA PHE A 78 36.87 -2.46 -8.13
C PHE A 78 38.41 -2.51 -8.23
N ASN A 79 39.09 -1.38 -8.02
CA ASN A 79 40.55 -1.30 -8.05
C ASN A 79 41.21 -2.04 -6.87
N GLU A 80 40.51 -2.18 -5.75
CA GLU A 80 40.91 -3.02 -4.60
C GLU A 80 40.78 -4.53 -4.91
N GLY A 81 40.19 -4.89 -6.06
CA GLY A 81 40.06 -6.26 -6.54
C GLY A 81 38.74 -6.93 -6.15
N PHE A 82 37.66 -6.15 -5.99
CA PHE A 82 36.33 -6.69 -5.67
C PHE A 82 35.29 -6.40 -6.75
N HIS A 83 34.33 -7.31 -6.92
CA HIS A 83 33.22 -7.15 -7.85
C HIS A 83 32.21 -6.13 -7.32
N VAL A 84 31.72 -5.27 -8.22
CA VAL A 84 30.69 -4.25 -7.93
C VAL A 84 29.36 -4.50 -8.67
N CYS A 85 29.29 -5.59 -9.45
CA CYS A 85 28.06 -6.01 -10.14
C CYS A 85 27.09 -6.73 -9.19
N HIS A 86 25.81 -6.75 -9.54
CA HIS A 86 24.76 -7.39 -8.72
C HIS A 86 24.93 -8.90 -8.53
N LEU A 87 25.70 -9.56 -9.41
CA LEU A 87 25.91 -11.01 -9.37
C LEU A 87 26.93 -11.44 -8.31
N HIS A 88 27.99 -10.65 -8.11
CA HIS A 88 29.16 -11.03 -7.31
C HIS A 88 29.57 -9.95 -6.32
N TYR A 89 28.64 -9.09 -5.89
CA TYR A 89 28.98 -7.91 -5.09
C TYR A 89 29.87 -8.23 -3.88
N ALA A 90 31.01 -7.52 -3.78
CA ALA A 90 32.04 -7.66 -2.76
C ALA A 90 32.79 -9.02 -2.72
N GLU A 91 32.65 -9.86 -3.75
CA GLU A 91 33.51 -11.02 -3.96
C GLU A 91 34.85 -10.60 -4.58
N ARG A 92 35.92 -11.34 -4.31
CA ARG A 92 37.27 -11.04 -4.82
C ARG A 92 37.40 -11.47 -6.29
N LEU A 93 37.96 -10.61 -7.13
CA LEU A 93 38.30 -10.95 -8.52
C LEU A 93 39.36 -12.06 -8.55
N ALA A 94 39.21 -12.98 -9.50
CA ALA A 94 40.25 -13.95 -9.81
C ALA A 94 41.50 -13.24 -10.34
N GLU A 95 42.68 -13.79 -10.05
CA GLU A 95 43.95 -13.17 -10.44
C GLU A 95 44.06 -13.01 -11.97
N GLY A 96 44.07 -11.76 -12.45
CA GLY A 96 44.23 -11.43 -13.86
C GLY A 96 42.94 -11.37 -14.68
N GLU A 97 41.77 -11.56 -14.07
CA GLU A 97 40.48 -11.45 -14.76
C GLU A 97 39.81 -10.08 -14.53
N SER A 98 39.07 -9.59 -15.52
CA SER A 98 38.21 -8.40 -15.41
C SER A 98 36.76 -8.76 -15.68
N CYS A 99 35.85 -8.33 -14.82
CA CYS A 99 34.42 -8.60 -14.97
C CYS A 99 33.76 -7.60 -15.94
N LEU A 100 33.21 -8.10 -17.05
CA LEU A 100 32.55 -7.29 -18.08
C LEU A 100 31.38 -6.47 -17.50
N ASP A 101 30.59 -7.08 -16.61
CA ASP A 101 29.44 -6.40 -15.96
C ASP A 101 29.88 -5.27 -15.03
N CYS A 102 31.03 -5.41 -14.37
CA CYS A 102 31.60 -4.33 -13.54
C CYS A 102 32.07 -3.18 -14.41
N LEU A 103 32.68 -3.47 -15.56
CA LEU A 103 33.13 -2.44 -16.51
C LEU A 103 31.96 -1.70 -17.15
N GLU A 104 30.88 -2.40 -17.52
CA GLU A 104 29.66 -1.78 -18.04
C GLU A 104 28.98 -0.90 -16.98
N LEU A 105 29.01 -1.31 -15.71
CA LEU A 105 28.49 -0.50 -14.61
C LEU A 105 29.33 0.76 -14.37
N LEU A 106 30.65 0.69 -14.57
CA LEU A 106 31.59 1.77 -14.25
C LEU A 106 31.89 2.71 -15.42
N TYR A 107 31.73 2.30 -16.67
CA TYR A 107 32.23 3.10 -17.82
C TYR A 107 31.19 3.29 -18.93
N ARG A 108 29.90 3.22 -18.60
CA ARG A 108 28.80 3.49 -19.53
C ARG A 108 28.46 4.97 -19.63
#